data_AF-A0A9C8MNH7-F1
#
_entry.id   AF-A0A9C8MNH7-F1
#
_cell.length_a   1.000
_cell.length_b   1.000
_cell.length_c   1.000
_cell.angle_alpha   90.00
_cell.angle_beta   90.00
_cell.angle_gamma   90.00
#
_symmetry.space_group_name_H-M   'P 1'
#
loop_
_entity.id
_entity.type
_entity.pdbx_description
1 polymer ?
#
loop_
_entity_poly.entity_id
_entity_poly.type
_entity_poly.pdbx_seq_one_letter_code
_entity_poly.pdbx_strand_id
1 'polypeptide(L)'
;TGCREQEVCQLRWDWEYELVGSEHSIFILPDWLTKNAEERIVVVNKEARKAIEMARGQHPEFVFTYKGNPVTKINNTAWKNSRKKAALPLARVHDLKHTFGRRLRAADVSFEDRQDLLGHKNGNITTHYSEAEIRNLITASNKICIEDVNSRKIHEAIVLKRKKG
;
A
#
# COMPACT_ATOMS: atom_id res chain seq x y z
N THR A 1 0.94 4.16 0.21
CA THR A 1 -0.27 3.31 0.21
C THR A 1 -1.46 3.93 0.92
N GLY A 2 -1.32 4.65 2.04
CA GLY A 2 -2.49 5.25 2.73
C GLY A 2 -3.29 4.29 3.61
N CYS A 3 -2.66 3.17 4.00
CA CYS A 3 -3.22 2.17 4.91
C CYS A 3 -3.46 2.74 6.33
N ARG A 4 -4.37 2.11 7.07
CA ARG A 4 -4.56 2.26 8.52
C ARG A 4 -3.53 1.39 9.25
N GLU A 5 -3.29 1.64 10.54
CA GLU A 5 -2.27 0.89 11.31
C GLU A 5 -2.55 -0.63 11.29
N GLN A 6 -3.78 -1.05 11.58
CA GLN A 6 -4.15 -2.48 11.59
C GLN A 6 -3.96 -3.17 10.23
N GLU A 7 -4.30 -2.48 9.13
CA GLU A 7 -4.13 -2.97 7.75
C GLU A 7 -2.65 -3.26 7.42
N VAL A 8 -1.69 -2.56 8.05
CA VAL A 8 -0.25 -2.80 7.89
C VAL A 8 0.25 -3.85 8.89
N CYS A 9 -0.15 -3.73 10.15
CA CYS A 9 0.25 -4.64 11.24
C CYS A 9 -0.15 -6.10 10.97
N GLN A 10 -1.32 -6.31 10.34
CA GLN A 10 -1.87 -7.64 10.04
C GLN A 10 -1.67 -8.06 8.57
N LEU A 11 -0.87 -7.33 7.79
CA LEU A 11 -0.67 -7.63 6.36
C LEU A 11 -0.04 -9.01 6.17
N ARG A 12 -0.64 -9.86 5.34
CA ARG A 12 -0.20 -11.26 5.08
C ARG A 12 0.14 -11.49 3.61
N TRP A 13 1.06 -12.41 3.35
CA TRP A 13 1.54 -12.74 2.00
C TRP A 13 0.49 -13.39 1.11
N ASP A 14 -0.47 -14.12 1.69
CA ASP A 14 -1.56 -14.74 0.94
C ASP A 14 -2.55 -13.74 0.33
N TRP A 15 -2.48 -12.48 0.74
CA TRP A 15 -3.26 -11.38 0.19
C TRP A 15 -2.55 -10.66 -0.97
N GLU A 16 -1.30 -11.01 -1.31
CA GLU A 16 -0.53 -10.38 -2.41
C GLU A 16 -0.83 -11.02 -3.77
N TYR A 17 -1.23 -10.17 -4.72
CA TYR A 17 -1.49 -10.54 -6.11
C TYR A 17 -0.54 -9.77 -7.03
N GLU A 18 0.11 -10.49 -7.94
CA GLU A 18 0.95 -9.91 -8.99
C GLU A 18 0.12 -9.61 -10.23
N LEU A 19 0.39 -8.46 -10.84
CA LEU A 19 -0.07 -8.12 -12.18
C LEU A 19 0.90 -8.76 -13.19
N VAL A 20 0.89 -10.11 -13.26
CA VAL A 20 1.81 -11.05 -13.98
C VAL A 20 2.95 -10.43 -14.81
N GLY A 21 2.67 -9.83 -15.97
CA GLY A 21 3.68 -9.25 -16.87
C GLY A 21 4.09 -7.82 -16.49
N SER A 22 4.20 -7.54 -15.18
CA SER A 22 4.69 -6.28 -14.66
C SER A 22 5.39 -6.48 -13.31
N GLU A 23 6.22 -5.52 -12.93
CA GLU A 23 6.95 -5.54 -11.65
C GLU A 23 6.11 -5.07 -10.44
N HIS A 24 4.78 -5.02 -10.59
CA HIS A 24 3.83 -4.44 -9.63
C HIS A 24 2.93 -5.51 -8.99
N SER A 25 2.65 -5.33 -7.71
CA SER A 25 1.67 -6.11 -6.95
C SER A 25 0.64 -5.22 -6.27
N ILE A 26 -0.45 -5.86 -5.84
CA ILE A 26 -1.49 -5.29 -4.99
C ILE A 26 -1.73 -6.23 -3.81
N PHE A 27 -2.28 -5.69 -2.73
CA PHE A 27 -2.88 -6.48 -1.66
C PHE A 27 -4.39 -6.34 -1.70
N ILE A 28 -5.13 -7.45 -1.60
CA ILE A 28 -6.58 -7.46 -1.40
C ILE A 28 -6.82 -7.73 0.08
N LEU A 29 -7.22 -6.71 0.83
CA LEU A 29 -7.51 -6.82 2.26
C LEU A 29 -8.93 -7.34 2.46
N PRO A 30 -9.15 -8.32 3.35
CA PRO A 30 -10.48 -8.86 3.63
C PRO A 30 -11.33 -7.84 4.39
N ASP A 31 -12.65 -7.95 4.20
CA ASP A 31 -13.68 -7.08 4.77
C ASP A 31 -13.55 -6.85 6.29
N TRP A 32 -13.36 -7.91 7.08
CA TRP A 32 -13.24 -7.89 8.54
C TRP A 32 -12.04 -7.08 9.06
N LEU A 33 -11.02 -6.83 8.22
CA LEU A 33 -9.86 -6.02 8.56
C LEU A 33 -10.08 -4.54 8.24
N THR A 34 -11.00 -4.21 7.32
CA THR A 34 -11.19 -2.82 6.89
C THR A 34 -12.21 -2.10 7.77
N LYS A 35 -12.06 -0.77 7.91
CA LYS A 35 -12.97 0.05 8.72
C LYS A 35 -14.43 -0.03 8.22
N ASN A 36 -14.64 -0.36 6.95
CA ASN A 36 -15.95 -0.24 6.30
C ASN A 36 -16.69 -1.59 6.18
N ALA A 37 -16.08 -2.71 6.60
CA ALA A 37 -16.57 -4.07 6.32
C ALA A 37 -16.76 -4.34 4.81
N GLU A 38 -15.80 -3.87 4.02
CA GLU A 38 -15.73 -4.00 2.56
C GLU A 38 -14.31 -4.47 2.18
N GLU A 39 -14.15 -5.35 1.20
CA GLU A 39 -12.81 -5.70 0.70
C GLU A 39 -12.10 -4.47 0.14
N ARG A 40 -10.78 -4.37 0.33
CA ARG A 40 -10.01 -3.19 -0.12
C ARG A 40 -8.75 -3.57 -0.88
N ILE A 41 -8.65 -3.07 -2.11
CA ILE A 41 -7.38 -3.06 -2.85
C ILE A 41 -6.42 -2.02 -2.25
N VAL A 42 -5.20 -2.45 -1.98
CA VAL A 42 -4.05 -1.60 -1.63
C VAL A 42 -3.00 -1.76 -2.71
N VAL A 43 -2.82 -0.69 -3.51
CA VAL A 43 -1.76 -0.66 -4.53
C VAL A 43 -0.38 -0.50 -3.91
N VAL A 44 0.59 -1.31 -4.35
CA VAL A 44 1.98 -1.21 -3.90
C VAL A 44 2.72 -0.23 -4.82
N ASN A 45 3.02 0.96 -4.29
CA ASN A 45 3.86 1.94 -4.99
C ASN A 45 5.36 1.64 -4.82
N LYS A 46 6.22 2.27 -5.63
CA LYS A 46 7.67 2.00 -5.67
C LYS A 46 8.33 1.94 -4.29
N GLU A 47 8.03 2.90 -3.41
CA GLU A 47 8.60 2.95 -2.06
C GLU A 47 8.04 1.86 -1.13
N ALA A 48 6.74 1.54 -1.22
CA ALA A 48 6.17 0.44 -0.47
C ALA A 48 6.76 -0.91 -0.91
N ARG A 49 6.99 -1.10 -2.21
CA ARG A 49 7.61 -2.31 -2.76
C ARG A 49 9.00 -2.55 -2.18
N LYS A 50 9.85 -1.51 -2.12
CA LYS A 50 11.19 -1.59 -1.49
C LYS A 50 11.09 -2.16 -0.06
N ALA A 51 10.17 -1.63 0.75
CA ALA A 51 9.97 -2.10 2.13
C ALA A 51 9.40 -3.53 2.23
N ILE A 52 8.52 -3.92 1.29
CA ILE A 52 7.94 -5.27 1.24
C ILE A 52 8.99 -6.31 0.83
N GLU A 53 9.80 -6.04 -0.21
CA GLU A 53 10.86 -6.97 -0.62
C GLU A 53 11.98 -7.10 0.43
N MET A 54 12.27 -6.05 1.20
CA MET A 54 13.16 -6.15 2.36
C MET A 54 12.62 -7.06 3.49
N ALA A 55 11.30 -7.27 3.55
CA ALA A 55 10.66 -8.15 4.53
C ALA A 55 10.41 -9.57 3.99
N ARG A 56 10.64 -9.81 2.70
CA ARG A 56 10.47 -11.10 2.03
C ARG A 56 11.34 -12.17 2.71
N GLY A 57 10.77 -13.36 2.92
CA GLY A 57 11.46 -14.48 3.58
C GLY A 57 11.69 -14.35 5.10
N GLN A 58 11.35 -13.21 5.73
CA GLN A 58 11.53 -13.04 7.19
C GLN A 58 10.48 -13.80 8.02
N HIS A 59 9.31 -14.07 7.45
CA HIS A 59 8.22 -14.82 8.08
C HIS A 59 7.29 -15.41 7.00
N PRO A 60 6.79 -16.66 7.16
CA PRO A 60 6.02 -17.34 6.11
C PRO A 60 4.60 -16.79 5.88
N GLU A 61 3.99 -16.16 6.89
CA GLU A 61 2.59 -15.68 6.83
C GLU A 61 2.47 -14.15 6.76
N PHE A 62 2.94 -13.44 7.78
CA PHE A 62 2.87 -11.98 7.88
C PHE A 62 4.01 -11.26 7.16
N VAL A 63 3.69 -10.12 6.52
CA VAL A 63 4.65 -9.24 5.84
C VAL A 63 5.56 -8.53 6.83
N PHE A 64 5.01 -7.92 7.89
CA PHE A 64 5.79 -7.11 8.84
C PHE A 64 5.86 -7.78 10.20
N THR A 65 7.03 -8.32 10.53
CA THR A 65 7.30 -9.01 11.80
C THR A 65 8.52 -8.44 12.53
N TYR A 66 8.62 -8.78 13.81
CA TYR A 66 9.79 -8.51 14.64
C TYR A 66 10.02 -9.69 15.58
N LYS A 67 11.24 -10.28 15.56
CA LYS A 67 11.58 -11.50 16.31
C LYS A 67 10.55 -12.62 16.09
N GLY A 68 10.22 -12.90 14.83
CA GLY A 68 9.28 -13.96 14.44
C GLY A 68 7.81 -13.71 14.78
N ASN A 69 7.45 -12.55 15.36
CA ASN A 69 6.08 -12.22 15.75
C ASN A 69 5.53 -11.06 14.91
N PRO A 70 4.22 -11.04 14.57
CA PRO A 70 3.61 -9.91 13.85
C PRO A 70 3.77 -8.59 14.61
N VAL A 71 4.04 -7.50 13.87
CA VAL A 71 4.09 -6.16 14.47
C VAL A 71 2.67 -5.72 14.84
N THR A 72 2.35 -5.62 16.12
CA THR A 72 0.99 -5.27 16.59
C THR A 72 0.66 -3.78 16.53
N LYS A 73 1.67 -2.91 16.46
CA LYS A 73 1.53 -1.44 16.37
C LYS A 73 2.72 -0.81 15.66
N ILE A 74 2.46 0.16 14.79
CA ILE A 74 3.50 0.97 14.13
C ILE A 74 4.11 1.95 15.13
N ASN A 75 3.32 2.53 16.06
CA ASN A 75 3.81 3.47 17.10
C ASN A 75 4.63 2.79 18.23
N ASN A 76 5.59 1.96 17.85
CA ASN A 76 6.52 1.22 18.70
C ASN A 76 7.87 1.97 18.85
N THR A 77 8.85 1.34 19.49
CA THR A 77 10.18 1.91 19.74
C THR A 77 10.94 2.23 18.44
N ALA A 78 10.81 1.41 17.39
CA ALA A 78 11.45 1.67 16.10
C ALA A 78 10.90 2.95 15.47
N TRP A 79 9.57 3.13 15.40
CA TRP A 79 8.96 4.39 14.93
C TRP A 79 9.41 5.61 15.74
N LYS A 80 9.40 5.50 17.08
CA LYS A 80 9.82 6.58 17.99
C LYS A 80 11.29 6.97 17.78
N ASN A 81 12.16 6.00 17.46
CA ASN A 81 13.57 6.24 17.17
C ASN A 81 13.77 6.81 15.75
N SER A 82 13.10 6.26 14.74
CA SER A 82 13.18 6.75 13.35
C SER A 82 12.72 8.21 13.23
N ARG A 83 11.60 8.59 13.86
CA ARG A 83 11.13 9.98 13.83
C ARG A 83 12.05 10.95 14.58
N LYS A 84 12.77 10.49 15.62
CA LYS A 84 13.83 11.28 16.27
C LYS A 84 15.02 11.51 15.32
N LYS A 85 15.50 10.44 14.66
CA LYS A 85 16.58 10.53 13.66
C LYS A 85 16.22 11.45 12.48
N ALA A 86 14.95 11.46 12.08
CA ALA A 86 14.43 12.33 11.03
C ALA A 86 14.08 13.77 11.49
N ALA A 87 14.39 14.16 12.73
CA ALA A 87 14.04 15.45 13.33
C ALA A 87 12.51 15.79 13.32
N LEU A 88 11.66 14.76 13.38
CA LEU A 88 10.19 14.87 13.38
C LEU A 88 9.57 14.31 14.69
N PRO A 89 9.91 14.87 15.87
CA PRO A 89 9.53 14.29 17.17
C PRO A 89 8.00 14.25 17.41
N LEU A 90 7.23 15.13 16.76
CA LEU A 90 5.78 15.22 16.91
C LEU A 90 4.99 14.35 15.89
N ALA A 91 5.65 13.81 14.86
CA ALA A 91 4.96 13.05 13.82
C ALA A 91 4.28 11.79 14.37
N ARG A 92 2.98 11.63 14.07
CA ARG A 92 2.17 10.46 14.41
C ARG A 92 1.97 9.60 13.17
N VAL A 93 1.73 8.30 13.36
CA VAL A 93 1.49 7.35 12.27
C VAL A 93 0.31 7.79 11.39
N HIS A 94 -0.75 8.33 11.98
CA HIS A 94 -1.93 8.83 11.25
C HIS A 94 -1.62 10.03 10.35
N ASP A 95 -0.64 10.87 10.71
CA ASP A 95 -0.24 12.03 9.92
C ASP A 95 0.37 11.62 8.57
N LEU A 96 0.94 10.41 8.48
CA LEU A 96 1.40 9.84 7.20
C LEU A 96 0.25 9.57 6.24
N LYS A 97 -0.92 9.10 6.73
CA LYS A 97 -2.10 8.89 5.88
C LYS A 97 -2.63 10.21 5.34
N HIS A 98 -2.71 11.24 6.19
CA HIS A 98 -3.05 12.59 5.74
C HIS A 98 -2.04 13.15 4.74
N THR A 99 -0.74 12.97 4.99
CA THR A 99 0.34 13.42 4.10
C THR A 99 0.28 12.71 2.74
N PHE A 100 0.00 11.41 2.71
CA PHE A 100 -0.25 10.65 1.48
C PHE A 100 -1.41 11.26 0.68
N GLY A 101 -2.56 11.49 1.29
CA GLY A 101 -3.71 12.13 0.64
C GLY A 101 -3.45 13.57 0.16
N ARG A 102 -2.68 14.36 0.92
CA ARG A 102 -2.27 15.73 0.52
C ARG A 102 -1.29 15.71 -0.66
N ARG A 103 -0.29 14.83 -0.65
CA ARG A 103 0.68 14.68 -1.75
C ARG A 103 0.01 14.23 -3.03
N LEU A 104 -0.92 13.27 -2.96
CA LEU A 104 -1.71 12.86 -4.14
C LEU A 104 -2.51 14.05 -4.71
N ARG A 105 -3.10 14.89 -3.85
CA ARG A 105 -3.81 16.10 -4.31
C ARG A 105 -2.87 17.10 -4.99
N ALA A 106 -1.66 17.28 -4.46
CA ALA A 106 -0.65 18.18 -5.02
C ALA A 106 -0.01 17.65 -6.32
N ALA A 107 -0.18 16.37 -6.64
CA ALA A 107 0.29 15.72 -7.87
C ALA A 107 -0.85 15.53 -8.91
N ASP A 108 -1.93 16.31 -8.80
CA ASP A 108 -3.13 16.24 -9.64
C ASP A 108 -3.64 14.80 -9.84
N VAL A 109 -3.82 14.09 -8.72
CA VAL A 109 -4.60 12.85 -8.67
C VAL A 109 -6.06 13.21 -8.41
N SER A 110 -6.98 12.61 -9.16
CA SER A 110 -8.41 12.91 -9.11
C SER A 110 -8.99 12.74 -7.69
N PHE A 111 -10.16 13.31 -7.43
CA PHE A 111 -10.80 13.12 -6.12
C PHE A 111 -11.20 11.66 -5.89
N GLU A 112 -11.66 10.99 -6.93
CA GLU A 112 -12.11 9.59 -6.98
C GLU A 112 -10.95 8.63 -6.70
N ASP A 113 -9.88 8.67 -7.51
CA ASP A 113 -8.64 7.89 -7.27
C ASP A 113 -8.12 8.09 -5.84
N ARG A 114 -8.23 9.33 -5.29
CA ARG A 114 -7.82 9.61 -3.90
C ARG A 114 -8.74 9.00 -2.86
N GLN A 115 -10.03 8.83 -3.11
CA GLN A 115 -10.92 8.07 -2.20
C GLN A 115 -10.49 6.59 -2.17
N ASP A 116 -10.29 6.00 -3.35
CA ASP A 116 -9.94 4.58 -3.49
C ASP A 116 -8.58 4.27 -2.84
N LEU A 117 -7.54 5.04 -3.19
CA LEU A 117 -6.21 4.92 -2.58
C LEU A 117 -6.25 5.07 -1.05
N LEU A 118 -7.12 5.93 -0.52
CA LEU A 118 -7.28 6.11 0.93
C LEU A 118 -8.24 5.09 1.58
N GLY A 119 -8.93 4.23 0.82
CA GLY A 119 -9.97 3.36 1.36
C GLY A 119 -11.06 4.13 2.08
N HIS A 120 -11.55 5.19 1.42
CA HIS A 120 -12.77 5.90 1.79
C HIS A 120 -13.96 5.23 1.12
N LYS A 121 -15.15 5.33 1.74
CA LYS A 121 -16.36 4.71 1.20
C LYS A 121 -16.90 5.55 0.03
N ASN A 122 -16.63 5.13 -1.19
CA ASN A 122 -17.45 5.48 -2.34
C ASN A 122 -18.66 4.55 -2.30
N GLY A 123 -19.88 5.10 -2.26
CA GLY A 123 -21.12 4.34 -2.03
C GLY A 123 -21.57 3.46 -3.20
N ASN A 124 -20.65 2.98 -4.03
CA ASN A 124 -20.91 2.38 -5.34
C ASN A 124 -19.94 1.24 -5.72
N ILE A 125 -19.10 0.75 -4.79
CA ILE A 125 -18.09 -0.28 -5.09
C ILE A 125 -18.68 -1.67 -4.88
N THR A 126 -19.16 -2.24 -5.98
CA THR A 126 -19.12 -3.70 -6.19
C THR A 126 -17.67 -4.10 -6.51
N THR A 127 -17.26 -5.30 -6.09
CA THR A 127 -15.86 -5.72 -5.93
C THR A 127 -15.11 -6.05 -7.23
N HIS A 128 -15.23 -5.21 -8.26
CA HIS A 128 -14.67 -5.44 -9.59
C HIS A 128 -13.93 -4.21 -10.13
N TYR A 129 -12.73 -3.95 -9.60
CA TYR A 129 -11.78 -3.08 -10.28
C TYR A 129 -11.25 -3.77 -11.54
N SER A 130 -11.34 -3.11 -12.68
CA SER A 130 -10.69 -3.53 -13.93
C SER A 130 -9.17 -3.40 -13.85
N GLU A 131 -8.46 -4.10 -14.74
CA GLU A 131 -7.00 -3.98 -14.86
C GLU A 131 -6.56 -2.53 -15.11
N ALA A 132 -7.33 -1.78 -15.92
CA ALA A 132 -7.06 -0.39 -16.24
C ALA A 132 -7.14 0.52 -15.00
N GLU A 133 -8.17 0.34 -14.16
CA GLU A 133 -8.32 1.09 -12.91
C GLU A 133 -7.17 0.76 -11.94
N ILE A 134 -6.81 -0.50 -11.77
CA ILE A 134 -5.67 -0.89 -10.91
C ILE A 134 -4.37 -0.26 -11.41
N ARG A 135 -4.11 -0.24 -12.72
CA ARG A 135 -2.95 0.43 -13.34
C ARG A 135 -2.97 1.95 -13.17
N ASN A 136 -4.14 2.57 -13.22
CA ASN A 136 -4.33 4.00 -12.96
C ASN A 136 -4.03 4.33 -11.50
N LEU A 137 -4.57 3.56 -10.54
CA LEU A 137 -4.30 3.71 -9.10
C LEU A 137 -2.81 3.49 -8.77
N ILE A 138 -2.15 2.49 -9.37
CA ILE A 138 -0.69 2.29 -9.24
C ILE A 138 0.07 3.51 -9.80
N THR A 139 -0.30 4.00 -10.98
CA THR A 139 0.32 5.18 -11.60
C THR A 139 0.16 6.43 -10.72
N ALA A 140 -1.05 6.69 -10.23
CA ALA A 140 -1.37 7.79 -9.33
C ALA A 140 -0.60 7.71 -8.01
N SER A 141 -0.53 6.53 -7.39
CA SER A 141 0.23 6.28 -6.16
C SER A 141 1.75 6.38 -6.35
N ASN A 142 2.24 6.17 -7.58
CA ASN A 142 3.63 6.36 -7.97
C ASN A 142 4.01 7.83 -8.25
N LYS A 143 3.05 8.71 -8.64
CA LYS A 143 3.32 10.17 -8.84
C LYS A 143 3.94 10.87 -7.62
N ILE A 144 3.78 10.29 -6.42
CA ILE A 144 4.28 10.85 -5.15
C ILE A 144 5.45 10.06 -4.55
N CYS A 145 5.98 9.09 -5.28
CA CYS A 145 7.25 8.46 -4.95
C CYS A 145 8.40 9.40 -5.32
N ILE A 146 9.59 9.14 -4.76
CA ILE A 146 10.79 9.85 -5.19
C ILE A 146 11.10 9.38 -6.62
N GLU A 147 11.39 10.31 -7.54
CA GLU A 147 11.65 9.96 -8.92
C GLU A 147 13.01 9.26 -9.06
N ASP A 148 13.00 8.04 -9.61
CA ASP A 148 14.14 7.52 -10.35
C ASP A 148 14.11 8.16 -11.73
N VAL A 149 15.21 8.82 -12.14
CA VAL A 149 15.32 9.63 -13.38
C VAL A 149 15.06 8.84 -14.68
N ASN A 150 14.95 7.51 -14.62
CA ASN A 150 14.81 6.64 -15.79
C ASN A 150 13.76 5.52 -15.59
N SER A 151 12.53 5.69 -16.11
CA SER A 151 11.65 4.54 -16.40
C SER A 151 10.56 4.87 -17.43
N ARG A 152 10.55 4.14 -18.55
CA ARG A 152 9.49 4.19 -19.58
C ARG A 152 8.52 3.01 -19.40
N LYS A 153 7.24 3.23 -19.66
CA LYS A 153 6.18 2.20 -19.56
C LYS A 153 6.11 1.29 -20.80
N ILE A 154 5.68 0.04 -20.58
CA ILE A 154 5.22 -0.93 -21.60
C ILE A 154 3.81 -1.42 -21.17
N HIS A 155 2.99 -1.90 -22.12
CA HIS A 155 1.65 -2.45 -21.88
C HIS A 155 1.48 -3.78 -22.61
N GLU A 156 0.93 -4.78 -21.91
CA GLU A 156 0.32 -6.00 -22.47
C GLU A 156 -0.72 -6.54 -21.45
N ALA A 157 -1.70 -7.32 -21.91
CA ALA A 157 -2.90 -7.71 -21.15
C ALA A 157 -2.66 -8.90 -20.21
N ILE A 158 -3.21 -8.85 -18.98
CA ILE A 158 -2.66 -9.63 -17.86
C ILE A 158 -3.71 -10.25 -16.93
N VAL A 159 -3.48 -11.53 -16.60
CA VAL A 159 -4.23 -12.29 -15.57
C VAL A 159 -3.66 -11.99 -14.18
N LEU A 160 -4.51 -11.76 -13.17
CA LEU A 160 -4.05 -11.68 -11.78
C LEU A 160 -3.63 -13.06 -11.27
N LYS A 161 -2.43 -13.17 -10.71
CA LYS A 161 -1.93 -14.41 -10.11
C LYS A 161 -1.49 -14.16 -8.68
N ARG A 162 -1.96 -14.99 -7.74
CA ARG A 162 -1.49 -14.98 -6.36
C ARG A 162 0.00 -15.33 -6.33
N LYS A 163 0.81 -14.48 -5.68
CA LYS A 163 2.25 -14.72 -5.52
C LYS A 163 2.46 -15.94 -4.63
N LYS A 164 3.39 -16.82 -4.98
CA LYS A 164 3.85 -17.85 -4.04
C LYS A 164 4.84 -17.18 -3.08
N GLY A 165 4.55 -17.26 -1.78
CA GLY A 165 5.41 -16.75 -0.70
C GLY A 165 6.65 -17.60 -0.49
#